data_AF-A0A9Q9P7H9-F1
#
_entry.id   AF-A0A9Q9P7H9-F1
#
_cell.length_a   1.000
_cell.length_b   1.000
_cell.length_c   1.000
_cell.angle_alpha   90.00
_cell.angle_beta   90.00
_cell.angle_gamma   90.00
#
_symmetry.space_group_name_H-M   'P 1'
#
loop_
_entity.id
_entity.type
_entity.pdbx_description
1 polymer ?
#
loop_
_entity_poly.entity_id
_entity_poly.type
_entity_poly.pdbx_seq_one_letter_code
_entity_poly.pdbx_strand_id
1 'polypeptide(L)'
;MNASDLDAHANRVAAELAREVRAEMARQLISNRELSRRLEAVGYPKSEPTISRITRGTQGLTAVDLIMICGVLGVSPAEMVAQATKVAEENEQGVTDGQH
;
A
#
# COMPACT_ATOMS: atom_id res chain seq x y z
N MET A 1 -20.71 -5.24 -12.58
CA MET A 1 -20.17 -4.55 -11.39
C MET A 1 -20.82 -3.17 -11.35
N ASN A 2 -21.56 -2.83 -10.31
CA ASN A 2 -22.11 -1.48 -10.17
C ASN A 2 -20.99 -0.52 -9.67
N ALA A 3 -21.21 0.79 -9.71
CA ALA A 3 -20.17 1.76 -9.30
C ALA A 3 -19.75 1.62 -7.83
N SER A 4 -20.66 1.20 -6.95
CA SER A 4 -20.39 0.98 -5.52
C SER A 4 -19.48 -0.23 -5.27
N ASP A 5 -19.62 -1.29 -6.08
CA ASP A 5 -18.77 -2.48 -5.99
C ASP A 5 -17.34 -2.14 -6.44
N LEU A 6 -17.20 -1.33 -7.49
CA LEU A 6 -15.91 -0.84 -7.99
C LEU A 6 -15.18 0.00 -6.95
N ASP A 7 -15.89 0.93 -6.29
CA ASP A 7 -15.31 1.75 -5.22
C ASP A 7 -14.91 0.91 -4.00
N ALA A 8 -15.73 -0.08 -3.62
CA ALA A 8 -15.40 -0.99 -2.52
C ALA A 8 -14.15 -1.83 -2.83
N HIS A 9 -14.05 -2.36 -4.05
CA HIS A 9 -12.88 -3.11 -4.49
C HIS A 9 -11.63 -2.22 -4.54
N ALA A 10 -11.72 -1.01 -5.09
CA ALA A 10 -10.61 -0.06 -5.13
C ALA A 10 -10.11 0.29 -3.71
N ASN A 11 -11.02 0.47 -2.75
CA ASN A 11 -10.67 0.70 -1.35
C ASN A 11 -9.96 -0.50 -0.70
N ARG A 12 -10.38 -1.74 -1.03
CA ARG A 12 -9.68 -2.96 -0.56
C ARG A 12 -8.25 -3.02 -1.12
N VAL A 13 -8.08 -2.80 -2.43
CA VAL A 13 -6.76 -2.79 -3.06
C VAL A 13 -5.86 -1.73 -2.43
N ALA A 14 -6.39 -0.52 -2.16
CA ALA A 14 -5.63 0.54 -1.51
C ALA A 14 -5.18 0.17 -0.08
N ALA A 15 -6.04 -0.52 0.69
CA ALA A 15 -5.70 -1.01 2.02
C ALA A 15 -4.62 -2.10 1.97
N GLU A 16 -4.71 -3.03 1.02
CA GLU A 16 -3.70 -4.07 0.80
C GLU A 16 -2.36 -3.48 0.34
N LEU A 17 -2.37 -2.46 -0.52
CA LEU A 17 -1.15 -1.74 -0.88
C LEU A 17 -0.46 -1.11 0.33
N ALA A 18 -1.21 -0.44 1.21
CA ALA A 18 -0.65 0.12 2.43
C ALA A 18 -0.05 -0.96 3.35
N ARG A 19 -0.69 -2.14 3.39
CA ARG A 19 -0.21 -3.31 4.14
C ARG A 19 1.07 -3.88 3.54
N GLU A 20 1.17 -4.03 2.22
CA GLU A 20 2.36 -4.52 1.53
C GLU A 20 3.55 -3.55 1.68
N VAL A 21 3.32 -2.25 1.56
CA VAL A 21 4.36 -1.24 1.85
C VAL A 21 4.90 -1.42 3.28
N ARG A 22 4.00 -1.56 4.26
CA ARG A 22 4.39 -1.76 5.66
C ARG A 22 5.15 -3.07 5.87
N ALA A 23 4.71 -4.14 5.21
CA ALA A 23 5.37 -5.45 5.29
C ALA A 23 6.78 -5.38 4.70
N GLU A 24 6.96 -4.69 3.56
CA GLU A 24 8.26 -4.50 2.94
C GLU A 24 9.20 -3.66 3.81
N MET A 25 8.69 -2.58 4.40
CA MET A 25 9.45 -1.81 5.40
C MET A 25 9.90 -2.67 6.57
N ALA A 26 9.02 -3.55 7.08
CA ALA A 26 9.36 -4.45 8.18
C ALA A 26 10.42 -5.49 7.77
N ARG A 27 10.32 -6.08 6.56
CA ARG A 27 11.33 -7.00 6.01
C ARG A 27 12.72 -6.37 5.94
N GLN A 28 12.78 -5.10 5.58
CA GLN A 28 14.04 -4.35 5.45
C GLN A 28 14.47 -3.61 6.72
N LEU A 29 13.72 -3.75 7.83
CA LEU A 29 13.94 -3.02 9.09
C LEU A 29 13.96 -1.48 8.92
N ILE A 30 13.16 -0.97 7.99
CA ILE A 30 13.03 0.46 7.70
C ILE A 30 11.90 1.06 8.55
N SER A 31 12.24 2.06 9.37
CA SER A 31 11.25 2.84 10.12
C SER A 31 10.57 3.90 9.23
N ASN A 32 9.42 4.42 9.67
CA ASN A 32 8.76 5.55 8.99
C ASN A 32 9.69 6.77 8.85
N ARG A 33 10.51 7.04 9.87
CA ARG A 33 11.48 8.12 9.88
C ARG A 33 12.58 7.91 8.84
N GLU A 34 13.06 6.67 8.71
CA GLU A 34 14.08 6.33 7.73
C GLU A 34 13.54 6.40 6.30
N LEU A 35 12.31 5.90 6.06
CA LEU A 35 11.66 6.04 4.76
C LEU A 35 11.45 7.53 4.39
N SER A 36 10.98 8.34 5.36
CA SER A 36 10.85 9.80 5.20
C SER A 36 12.17 10.45 4.77
N ARG A 37 13.28 10.14 5.45
CA ARG A 37 14.63 10.64 5.13
C ARG A 37 15.09 10.24 3.73
N ARG A 38 14.84 8.98 3.32
CA ARG A 38 15.24 8.50 1.99
C ARG A 38 14.41 9.13 0.87
N LEU A 39 13.12 9.34 1.08
CA LEU A 39 12.24 10.02 0.13
C LEU A 39 12.65 11.50 -0.05
N GLU A 40 13.02 12.17 1.04
CA GLU A 40 13.60 13.51 0.98
C GLU A 40 14.89 13.55 0.15
N ALA A 41 15.78 12.57 0.33
CA ALA A 41 17.05 12.48 -0.41
C ALA A 41 16.88 12.31 -1.94
N VAL A 42 15.73 11.83 -2.40
CA VAL A 42 15.39 11.70 -3.84
C VAL A 42 14.48 12.83 -4.34
N GLY A 43 14.31 13.90 -3.56
CA GLY A 43 13.51 15.06 -3.95
C GLY A 43 12.00 14.88 -3.79
N TYR A 44 11.55 13.90 -3.00
CA TYR A 44 10.13 13.64 -2.76
C TYR A 44 9.78 13.72 -1.26
N PRO A 45 9.87 14.91 -0.64
CA PRO A 45 9.72 15.02 0.81
C PRO A 45 8.33 14.61 1.28
N LYS A 46 8.29 13.64 2.20
CA LYS A 46 7.09 13.21 2.92
C LYS A 46 7.43 13.11 4.39
N SER A 47 6.71 13.82 5.24
CA SER A 47 6.93 13.80 6.68
C SER A 47 6.64 12.42 7.27
N GLU A 48 7.34 12.04 8.34
CA GLU A 48 7.10 10.77 9.05
C GLU A 48 5.61 10.57 9.43
N PRO A 49 4.86 11.57 9.95
CA PRO A 49 3.43 11.39 10.23
C PRO A 49 2.60 11.09 8.98
N THR A 50 3.01 11.59 7.81
CA THR A 50 2.35 11.29 6.53
C THR A 50 2.61 9.85 6.11
N ILE A 51 3.87 9.40 6.17
CA ILE A 51 4.23 8.00 5.93
C ILE A 51 3.46 7.07 6.88
N SER A 52 3.35 7.45 8.15
CA SER A 52 2.61 6.67 9.15
C SER A 52 1.10 6.59 8.85
N ARG A 53 0.49 7.63 8.26
CA ARG A 53 -0.92 7.58 7.85
C ARG A 53 -1.12 6.73 6.60
N ILE A 54 -0.22 6.86 5.62
CA ILE A 54 -0.21 6.05 4.40
C ILE A 54 -0.06 4.57 4.76
N THR A 55 0.96 4.20 5.51
CA THR A 55 1.22 2.80 5.87
C THR A 55 0.15 2.23 6.78
N ARG A 56 -0.65 3.05 7.48
CA ARG A 56 -1.83 2.62 8.26
C ARG A 56 -3.11 2.53 7.44
N GLY A 57 -3.09 2.96 6.17
CA GLY A 57 -4.28 3.03 5.32
C GLY A 57 -5.26 4.14 5.70
N THR A 58 -4.90 5.05 6.63
CA THR A 58 -5.76 6.18 7.04
C THR A 58 -5.62 7.39 6.13
N GLN A 59 -4.63 7.37 5.24
CA GLN A 59 -4.50 8.29 4.12
C GLN A 59 -4.31 7.48 2.84
N GLY A 60 -5.02 7.85 1.78
CA GLY A 60 -4.89 7.23 0.47
C GLY A 60 -3.46 7.33 -0.07
N LEU A 61 -3.02 6.26 -0.72
CA LEU A 61 -1.75 6.15 -1.41
C LEU A 61 -1.96 6.55 -2.88
N THR A 62 -1.34 7.63 -3.34
CA THR A 62 -1.39 8.00 -4.76
C THR A 62 -0.45 7.11 -5.58
N ALA A 63 -0.66 7.04 -6.90
CA ALA A 63 0.25 6.33 -7.79
C ALA A 63 1.70 6.86 -7.71
N VAL A 64 1.85 8.18 -7.55
CA VAL A 64 3.18 8.81 -7.38
C VAL A 64 3.80 8.41 -6.04
N ASP A 65 3.02 8.41 -4.95
CA ASP A 65 3.53 7.96 -3.64
C ASP A 65 4.02 6.51 -3.72
N LEU A 66 3.23 5.63 -4.36
CA LEU A 66 3.59 4.22 -4.54
C LEU A 66 4.90 4.08 -5.32
N ILE A 67 5.03 4.73 -6.47
CA ILE A 67 6.24 4.67 -7.30
C ILE A 67 7.48 5.11 -6.50
N MET A 68 7.38 6.24 -5.80
CA MET A 68 8.50 6.79 -5.04
C MET A 68 8.88 5.92 -3.84
N ILE A 69 7.88 5.40 -3.10
CA ILE A 69 8.11 4.49 -1.97
C ILE A 69 8.75 3.19 -2.46
N CYS A 70 8.20 2.57 -3.50
CA CYS A 70 8.74 1.35 -4.10
C CYS A 70 10.18 1.56 -4.60
N GLY A 71 10.47 2.70 -5.24
CA GLY A 71 11.82 3.04 -5.69
C GLY A 71 12.82 3.13 -4.52
N VAL A 72 12.43 3.73 -3.40
CA VAL A 72 13.26 3.81 -2.20
C VAL A 72 13.44 2.44 -1.51
N LEU A 73 12.41 1.59 -1.57
CA LEU A 73 12.44 0.24 -1.02
C LEU A 73 13.09 -0.78 -1.97
N GLY A 74 13.43 -0.39 -3.20
CA GLY A 74 14.03 -1.29 -4.19
C GLY A 74 13.09 -2.42 -4.66
N VAL A 75 11.77 -2.17 -4.65
CA VAL A 75 10.74 -3.15 -5.08
C VAL A 75 10.00 -2.66 -6.32
N SER A 76 9.47 -3.59 -7.12
CA SER A 76 8.68 -3.25 -8.30
C SER A 76 7.27 -2.77 -7.89
N PRO A 77 6.84 -1.55 -8.32
CA PRO A 77 5.47 -1.11 -8.09
C PRO A 77 4.43 -2.05 -8.70
N ALA A 78 4.72 -2.63 -9.88
CA ALA A 78 3.80 -3.52 -10.57
C ALA A 78 3.59 -4.83 -9.81
N GLU A 79 4.65 -5.41 -9.24
CA GLU A 79 4.55 -6.62 -8.41
C GLU A 79 3.78 -6.35 -7.13
N MET A 80 4.01 -5.19 -6.50
CA MET A 80 3.30 -4.80 -5.29
C MET A 80 1.79 -4.61 -5.56
N VAL A 81 1.42 -3.98 -6.68
CA VAL A 81 0.01 -3.86 -7.11
C VAL A 81 -0.59 -5.22 -7.40
N ALA A 82 0.09 -6.06 -8.18
CA ALA A 82 -0.42 -7.40 -8.51
C ALA A 82 -0.67 -8.24 -7.25
N GLN A 83 0.24 -8.20 -6.28
CA GLN A 83 0.08 -8.89 -5.01
C GLN A 83 -1.09 -8.33 -4.18
N ALA A 84 -1.20 -7.00 -4.08
CA ALA A 84 -2.29 -6.36 -3.33
C ALA A 84 -3.66 -6.65 -3.96
N THR A 85 -3.77 -6.62 -5.29
CA THR A 85 -4.99 -6.97 -6.02
C THR A 85 -5.38 -8.43 -5.78
N LYS A 86 -4.42 -9.36 -5.92
CA LYS A 86 -4.66 -10.77 -5.66
C LYS A 86 -5.20 -11.01 -4.25
N VAL A 87 -4.58 -10.42 -3.23
CA VAL A 87 -5.03 -10.57 -1.83
C VAL A 87 -6.41 -9.94 -1.61
N ALA A 88 -6.69 -8.79 -2.23
CA ALA A 88 -8.00 -8.15 -2.14
C ALA A 88 -9.11 -9.03 -2.74
N GLU A 89 -8.82 -9.74 -3.84
CA GLU A 89 -9.72 -10.70 -4.49
C GLU A 89 -9.91 -11.97 -3.62
N GLU A 90 -8.84 -12.53 -3.07
CA GLU A 90 -8.90 -13.71 -2.18
C GLU A 90 -9.72 -13.42 -0.91
N ASN A 91 -9.52 -12.23 -0.30
CA ASN A 91 -10.28 -11.79 0.87
C ASN A 91 -11.77 -11.58 0.56
N GLU A 92 -12.12 -11.22 -0.68
CA GLU A 92 -13.50 -11.09 -1.13
C GLU A 92 -14.20 -12.46 -1.26
N GLN A 93 -13.47 -13.47 -1.74
CA GLN A 93 -13.99 -14.84 -1.92
C GLN A 93 -14.03 -15.64 -0.61
N GLY A 94 -13.06 -15.44 0.29
CA GLY A 94 -13.04 -16.11 1.60
C GLY A 94 -14.16 -15.66 2.56
N VAL A 95 -14.75 -14.50 2.33
CA VAL A 95 -15.93 -14.03 3.08
C VAL A 95 -17.22 -14.74 2.62
N THR A 96 -17.31 -15.14 1.35
CA THR A 96 -18.48 -15.84 0.82
C THR A 96 -18.58 -17.31 1.23
N ASP A 97 -17.46 -17.98 1.45
CA ASP A 97 -17.45 -19.42 1.83
C ASP A 97 -17.73 -19.67 3.33
N GLY A 98 -17.70 -18.63 4.16
CA GLY A 98 -17.96 -18.71 5.60
C GLY A 98 -19.42 -18.49 6.04
N GLN A 99 -20.36 -18.39 5.10
CA GLN A 99 -21.79 -18.13 5.38
C GLN A 99 -22.72 -19.34 5.16
N HIS A 100 -22.18 -20.57 5.10
CA HIS A 100 -22.97 -21.80 4.98
C HIS A 100 -22.84 -22.73 6.19
#